data_AF-A0A959EJM0-F1
#
_entry.id   AF-A0A959EJM0-F1
#
_cell.length_a   1.000
_cell.length_b   1.000
_cell.length_c   1.000
_cell.angle_alpha   90.00
_cell.angle_beta   90.00
_cell.angle_gamma   90.00
#
_symmetry.space_group_name_H-M   'P 1'
#
loop_
_entity.id
_entity.type
_entity.pdbx_description
1 polymer ?
#
loop_
_entity_poly.entity_id
_entity_poly.type
_entity_poly.pdbx_seq_one_letter_code
_entity_poly.pdbx_strand_id
1 'polypeptide(L)'
;MSTQYTAVIWNREKKRYDRYLAGLIGLFLLAFCGLTLALQPEITAETLIIRATGTTALLLLHLTLMIGPLCRLDPAFLPLLYNRRHLGVTTFFFGLIHGVFNLIQFHSLGNVNPLVSLFTANVHYGSLSNFPFQVLGFGALVILFLMAATSHDFWLKNLGPKAWKTLHMFVYLAYGLL
;
A
#
# COMPACT_ATOMS: atom_id res chain seq x y z
N MET A 1 -21.34 -11.19 -27.94
CA MET A 1 -19.96 -11.70 -27.74
C MET A 1 -19.54 -11.38 -26.32
N SER A 2 -19.35 -12.38 -25.44
CA SER A 2 -18.73 -12.13 -24.14
C SER A 2 -17.25 -11.83 -24.38
N THR A 3 -16.84 -10.58 -24.18
CA THR A 3 -15.41 -10.23 -24.24
C THR A 3 -14.73 -10.93 -23.07
N GLN A 4 -13.89 -11.93 -23.33
CA GLN A 4 -13.03 -12.52 -22.30
C GLN A 4 -12.06 -11.45 -21.82
N TYR A 5 -12.26 -10.96 -20.60
CA TYR A 5 -11.37 -9.99 -19.98
C TYR A 5 -10.23 -10.74 -19.31
N THR A 6 -9.02 -10.55 -19.81
CA THR A 6 -7.80 -11.02 -19.14
C THR A 6 -7.35 -9.94 -18.17
N ALA A 7 -7.29 -10.26 -16.87
CA ALA A 7 -6.88 -9.33 -15.82
C ALA A 7 -5.47 -8.75 -16.08
N VAL A 8 -4.49 -9.62 -16.36
CA VAL A 8 -3.12 -9.23 -16.67
C VAL A 8 -2.65 -9.94 -17.93
N ILE A 9 -2.28 -9.17 -18.94
CA ILE A 9 -1.61 -9.70 -20.14
C ILE A 9 -0.14 -9.90 -19.79
N TRP A 10 0.23 -11.12 -19.39
CA TRP A 10 1.58 -11.48 -18.98
C TRP A 10 2.54 -11.55 -20.17
N ASN A 11 3.72 -10.93 -20.02
CA ASN A 11 4.83 -11.04 -20.97
C ASN A 11 6.16 -11.20 -20.21
N ARG A 12 7.25 -11.45 -20.93
CA ARG A 12 8.58 -11.67 -20.34
C ARG A 12 9.05 -10.49 -19.51
N GLU A 13 8.78 -9.26 -19.96
CA GLU A 13 9.21 -8.04 -19.30
C GLU A 13 8.45 -7.79 -17.99
N LYS A 14 7.13 -7.98 -17.96
CA LYS A 14 6.32 -7.93 -16.72
C LYS A 14 6.79 -8.95 -15.70
N LYS A 15 7.02 -10.19 -16.13
CA LYS A 15 7.55 -11.25 -15.25
C LYS A 15 8.96 -10.91 -14.73
N ARG A 16 9.79 -10.25 -15.53
CA ARG A 16 11.12 -9.78 -15.09
C ARG A 16 10.98 -8.64 -14.09
N TYR A 17 10.12 -7.66 -14.37
CA TYR A 17 9.81 -6.56 -13.47
C TYR A 17 9.33 -7.05 -12.11
N ASP A 18 8.35 -7.94 -12.07
CA ASP A 18 7.80 -8.48 -10.80
C ASP A 18 8.84 -9.27 -10.01
N ARG A 19 9.75 -9.99 -10.68
CA ARG A 19 10.87 -10.67 -10.00
C ARG A 19 11.85 -9.68 -9.38
N TYR A 20 12.20 -8.60 -10.09
CA TYR A 20 13.06 -7.56 -9.50
C TYR A 20 12.37 -6.83 -8.37
N LEU A 21 11.09 -6.50 -8.52
CA LEU A 21 10.30 -5.89 -7.47
C LEU A 21 10.28 -6.78 -6.21
N ALA A 22 9.95 -8.06 -6.37
CA ALA A 22 9.96 -9.02 -5.26
C ALA A 22 11.35 -9.17 -4.63
N GLY A 23 12.41 -9.23 -5.44
CA GLY A 23 13.78 -9.30 -4.96
C GLY A 23 14.21 -8.06 -4.16
N LEU A 24 13.88 -6.86 -4.64
CA LEU A 24 14.18 -5.60 -3.95
C LEU A 24 13.39 -5.47 -2.63
N ILE A 25 12.11 -5.85 -2.63
CA ILE A 25 11.30 -5.91 -1.42
C ILE A 25 11.89 -6.92 -0.43
N GLY A 26 12.24 -8.12 -0.89
CA GLY A 26 12.87 -9.14 -0.05
C GLY A 26 14.18 -8.66 0.58
N LEU A 27 15.04 -8.02 -0.22
CA LEU A 27 16.28 -7.41 0.26
C LEU A 27 16.01 -6.32 1.31
N PHE A 28 15.06 -5.42 1.03
CA PHE A 28 14.66 -4.36 1.97
C PHE A 28 14.17 -4.95 3.30
N LEU A 29 13.27 -5.94 3.25
CA LEU A 29 12.72 -6.58 4.45
C LEU A 29 13.81 -7.31 5.24
N LEU A 30 14.71 -8.04 4.58
CA LEU A 30 15.82 -8.71 5.25
C LEU A 30 16.75 -7.71 5.95
N ALA A 31 17.10 -6.61 5.27
CA ALA A 31 17.92 -5.56 5.85
C ALA A 31 17.22 -4.86 7.01
N PHE A 32 15.94 -4.48 6.83
CA PHE A 32 15.14 -3.81 7.86
C PHE A 32 14.98 -4.69 9.10
N CYS A 33 14.60 -5.96 8.93
CA CYS A 33 14.41 -6.89 10.02
C CYS A 33 15.73 -7.23 10.71
N GLY A 34 16.79 -7.54 9.95
CA GLY A 34 18.11 -7.86 10.49
C GLY A 34 18.68 -6.69 11.30
N LEU A 35 18.59 -5.47 10.77
CA LEU A 35 19.04 -4.27 11.49
C LEU A 35 18.18 -4.01 12.74
N THR A 36 16.86 -4.14 12.64
CA THR A 36 15.97 -3.90 13.79
C THR A 36 16.22 -4.91 14.90
N LEU A 37 16.39 -6.19 14.59
CA LEU A 37 16.71 -7.23 15.58
C LEU A 37 18.09 -7.02 16.21
N ALA A 38 19.07 -6.54 15.44
CA ALA A 38 20.40 -6.23 15.99
C ALA A 38 20.39 -5.02 16.93
N LEU A 39 19.56 -4.00 16.64
CA LEU A 39 19.48 -2.77 17.44
C LEU A 39 18.45 -2.85 18.58
N GLN A 40 17.42 -3.69 18.44
CA GLN A 40 16.32 -3.87 19.40
C GLN A 40 16.05 -5.38 19.59
N PRO A 41 16.90 -6.10 20.34
CA PRO A 41 16.76 -7.55 20.50
C PRO A 41 15.43 -7.98 21.16
N GLU A 42 14.86 -7.11 22.00
CA GLU A 42 13.61 -7.35 22.73
C GLU A 42 12.35 -6.99 21.92
N ILE A 43 12.47 -6.66 20.63
CA ILE A 43 11.31 -6.33 19.80
C ILE A 43 10.40 -7.56 19.63
N THR A 44 9.10 -7.37 19.82
CA THR A 44 8.14 -8.45 19.56
C THR A 44 7.98 -8.69 18.05
N ALA A 45 7.63 -9.93 17.68
CA ALA A 45 7.42 -10.29 16.28
C ALA A 45 6.31 -9.46 15.63
N GLU A 46 5.23 -9.17 16.37
CA GLU A 46 4.11 -8.37 15.91
C GLU A 46 4.55 -6.93 15.59
N THR A 47 5.32 -6.32 16.50
CA THR A 47 5.85 -4.96 16.30
C THR A 47 6.79 -4.92 15.09
N LEU A 48 7.63 -5.94 14.93
CA LEU A 48 8.54 -6.03 13.79
C LEU A 48 7.78 -6.14 12.46
N ILE A 49 6.77 -7.02 12.39
CA ILE A 49 5.93 -7.19 11.19
C ILE A 49 5.20 -5.88 10.86
N ILE A 50 4.58 -5.24 11.84
CA ILE A 50 3.86 -3.96 11.67
C ILE A 50 4.79 -2.90 11.09
N ARG A 51 5.99 -2.73 11.67
CA ARG A 51 6.96 -1.73 11.22
C ARG A 51 7.54 -2.05 9.84
N ALA A 52 7.93 -3.30 9.60
CA ALA A 52 8.52 -3.72 8.33
C ALA A 52 7.52 -3.57 7.17
N THR A 53 6.27 -3.99 7.37
CA THR A 53 5.24 -3.92 6.32
C THR A 53 4.73 -2.50 6.09
N GLY A 54 4.59 -1.70 7.16
CA GLY A 54 4.21 -0.29 7.06
C GLY A 54 5.26 0.54 6.33
N THR A 55 6.54 0.39 6.69
CA THR A 55 7.64 1.08 6.01
C THR A 55 7.79 0.62 4.55
N THR A 56 7.62 -0.68 4.27
CA THR A 56 7.59 -1.20 2.89
C THR A 56 6.46 -0.56 2.08
N ALA A 57 5.23 -0.54 2.61
CA ALA A 57 4.08 0.06 1.91
C ALA A 57 4.33 1.55 1.60
N LEU A 58 4.83 2.29 2.58
CA LEU A 58 5.14 3.72 2.44
C LEU A 58 6.22 3.95 1.39
N LEU A 59 7.32 3.17 1.40
CA LEU A 59 8.39 3.24 0.41
C LEU A 59 7.86 2.98 -1.01
N LEU A 60 7.07 1.91 -1.17
CA LEU A 60 6.50 1.56 -2.48
C LEU A 60 5.53 2.65 -2.98
N LEU A 61 4.75 3.27 -2.07
CA LEU A 61 3.87 4.39 -2.41
C LEU A 61 4.68 5.59 -2.92
N HIS A 62 5.75 5.96 -2.23
CA HIS A 62 6.66 7.03 -2.66
C HIS A 62 7.24 6.74 -4.04
N LEU A 63 7.79 5.54 -4.24
CA LEU A 63 8.35 5.12 -5.52
C LEU A 63 7.29 5.20 -6.63
N THR A 64 6.06 4.75 -6.36
CA THR A 64 4.95 4.81 -7.32
C THR A 64 4.65 6.24 -7.76
N LEU A 65 4.60 7.18 -6.82
CA LEU A 65 4.32 8.59 -7.11
C LEU A 65 5.49 9.29 -7.82
N MET A 66 6.73 8.87 -7.55
CA MET A 66 7.94 9.43 -8.18
C MET A 66 8.11 9.02 -9.64
N ILE A 67 7.59 7.87 -10.08
CA ILE A 67 7.74 7.39 -11.47
C ILE A 67 7.23 8.42 -12.49
N GLY A 68 6.11 9.09 -12.21
CA GLY A 68 5.52 10.09 -13.10
C GLY A 68 6.45 11.27 -13.40
N PRO A 69 6.91 12.00 -12.37
CA PRO A 69 7.93 13.04 -12.52
C PRO A 69 9.23 12.54 -13.16
N LEU A 70 9.75 11.37 -12.75
CA LEU A 70 10.98 10.81 -13.29
C LEU A 70 10.90 10.59 -14.81
N CYS A 71 9.78 10.07 -15.31
CA CYS A 71 9.59 9.88 -16.76
C CYS A 71 9.53 11.19 -17.56
N ARG A 72 9.26 12.33 -16.91
CA ARG A 72 9.32 13.65 -17.56
C ARG A 72 10.72 14.25 -17.57
N LEU A 73 11.56 13.86 -16.62
CA LEU A 73 12.96 14.29 -16.55
C LEU A 73 13.84 13.45 -17.48
N ASP A 74 13.60 12.14 -17.53
CA ASP A 74 14.35 11.21 -18.36
C ASP A 74 13.45 10.08 -18.93
N PRO A 75 13.36 9.95 -20.27
CA PRO A 75 12.62 8.89 -20.93
C PRO A 75 13.08 7.46 -20.57
N ALA A 76 14.28 7.28 -20.03
CA ALA A 76 14.79 5.97 -19.60
C ALA A 76 13.90 5.30 -18.54
N PHE A 77 13.08 6.08 -17.81
CA PHE A 77 12.16 5.56 -16.79
C PHE A 77 10.79 5.10 -17.34
N LEU A 78 10.49 5.29 -18.63
CA LEU A 78 9.23 4.86 -19.24
C LEU A 78 8.89 3.36 -19.04
N PRO A 79 9.85 2.42 -19.01
CA PRO A 79 9.56 1.02 -18.68
C PRO A 79 8.96 0.83 -17.27
N LEU A 80 9.29 1.70 -16.30
CA LEU A 80 8.68 1.67 -14.97
C LEU A 80 7.24 2.17 -15.00
N LEU A 81 6.97 3.20 -15.81
CA LEU A 81 5.61 3.75 -15.98
C LEU A 81 4.64 2.70 -16.51
N TYR A 82 5.10 1.84 -17.43
CA TYR A 82 4.31 0.75 -17.99
C TYR A 82 3.86 -0.27 -16.92
N ASN A 83 4.70 -0.54 -15.92
CA ASN A 83 4.45 -1.54 -14.89
C ASN A 83 3.97 -0.95 -13.54
N ARG A 84 3.73 0.37 -13.47
CA ARG A 84 3.35 1.07 -12.23
C ARG A 84 2.13 0.50 -11.49
N ARG A 85 1.21 -0.17 -12.22
CA ARG A 85 0.03 -0.80 -11.63
C ARG A 85 0.40 -1.96 -10.72
N HIS A 86 1.41 -2.75 -11.08
CA HIS A 86 1.91 -3.85 -10.25
C HIS A 86 2.44 -3.30 -8.93
N LEU A 87 3.26 -2.23 -9.01
CA LEU A 87 3.79 -1.54 -7.83
C LEU A 87 2.68 -1.03 -6.90
N GLY A 88 1.67 -0.35 -7.44
CA GLY A 88 0.54 0.17 -6.64
C GLY A 88 -0.31 -0.93 -5.99
N VAL A 89 -0.51 -2.06 -6.67
CA VAL A 89 -1.19 -3.23 -6.07
C VAL A 89 -0.34 -3.85 -4.97
N THR A 90 0.98 -3.93 -5.15
CA THR A 90 1.90 -4.39 -4.10
C THR A 90 1.90 -3.45 -2.89
N THR A 91 1.89 -2.12 -3.09
CA THR A 91 1.70 -1.14 -2.02
C THR A 91 0.45 -1.43 -1.20
N PHE A 92 -0.68 -1.67 -1.86
CA PHE A 92 -1.93 -2.02 -1.17
C PHE A 92 -1.78 -3.29 -0.33
N PHE A 93 -1.18 -4.36 -0.86
CA PHE A 93 -1.03 -5.61 -0.10
C PHE A 93 -0.16 -5.44 1.14
N PHE A 94 0.97 -4.72 1.06
CA PHE A 94 1.77 -4.42 2.25
C PHE A 94 1.02 -3.53 3.24
N GLY A 95 0.26 -2.54 2.75
CA GLY A 95 -0.61 -1.72 3.59
C GLY A 95 -1.73 -2.52 4.27
N LEU A 96 -2.28 -3.53 3.58
CA LEU A 96 -3.28 -4.44 4.13
C LEU A 96 -2.69 -5.31 5.23
N ILE A 97 -1.51 -5.90 5.02
CA ILE A 97 -0.83 -6.69 6.06
C ILE A 97 -0.56 -5.79 7.28
N HIS A 98 -0.01 -4.60 7.06
CA HIS A 98 0.21 -3.61 8.11
C HIS A 98 -1.08 -3.29 8.88
N GLY A 99 -2.17 -2.96 8.18
CA GLY A 99 -3.46 -2.60 8.79
C GLY A 99 -4.09 -3.77 9.55
N VAL A 100 -4.07 -4.98 9.01
CA VAL A 100 -4.60 -6.19 9.67
C VAL A 100 -3.83 -6.49 10.95
N PHE A 101 -2.49 -6.44 10.92
CA PHE A 101 -1.69 -6.70 12.12
C PHE A 101 -1.88 -5.61 13.18
N ASN A 102 -2.03 -4.34 12.81
CA ASN A 102 -2.42 -3.29 13.77
C ASN A 102 -3.79 -3.58 14.40
N LEU A 103 -4.78 -3.97 13.58
CA LEU A 103 -6.12 -4.27 14.07
C LEU A 103 -6.09 -5.42 15.10
N ILE A 104 -5.33 -6.46 14.82
CA ILE A 104 -5.14 -7.59 15.73
C ILE A 104 -4.41 -7.13 17.00
N GLN A 105 -3.24 -6.49 16.86
CA GLN A 105 -2.39 -6.11 17.98
C GLN A 105 -3.08 -5.17 18.98
N PHE A 106 -3.84 -4.19 18.48
CA PHE A 106 -4.37 -3.12 19.33
C PHE A 106 -5.86 -3.27 19.69
N HIS A 107 -6.61 -4.14 19.00
CA HIS A 107 -8.06 -4.22 19.21
C HIS A 107 -8.63 -5.62 19.43
N SER A 108 -7.88 -6.71 19.21
CA SER A 108 -8.42 -8.08 19.31
C SER A 108 -8.80 -8.52 20.72
N LEU A 109 -8.14 -7.99 21.74
CA LEU A 109 -8.38 -8.33 23.15
C LEU A 109 -9.40 -7.41 23.84
N GLY A 110 -10.05 -6.51 23.08
CA GLY A 110 -11.09 -5.62 23.59
C GLY A 110 -12.43 -6.33 23.81
N ASN A 111 -13.34 -5.67 24.53
CA ASN A 111 -14.72 -6.12 24.76
C ASN A 111 -15.72 -5.69 23.67
N VAL A 112 -15.24 -5.05 22.60
CA VAL A 112 -16.02 -4.59 21.45
C VAL A 112 -15.39 -5.08 20.16
N ASN A 113 -16.17 -5.12 19.08
CA ASN A 113 -15.67 -5.54 17.77
C ASN A 113 -14.43 -4.71 17.35
N PRO A 114 -13.35 -5.34 16.82
CA PRO A 114 -12.11 -4.64 16.48
C PRO A 114 -12.30 -3.46 15.51
N LEU A 115 -13.18 -3.59 14.51
CA LEU A 115 -13.44 -2.50 13.56
C LEU A 115 -14.16 -1.33 14.24
N VAL A 116 -15.04 -1.60 15.20
CA VAL A 116 -15.67 -0.54 16.01
C VAL A 116 -14.62 0.12 16.91
N SER A 117 -13.81 -0.71 17.59
CA SER A 117 -12.73 -0.27 18.46
C SER A 117 -11.75 0.69 17.77
N LEU A 118 -11.41 0.43 16.50
CA LEU A 118 -10.55 1.30 15.70
C LEU A 118 -11.02 2.77 15.67
N PHE A 119 -12.34 3.00 15.68
CA PHE A 119 -12.91 4.35 15.64
C PHE A 119 -13.24 4.93 17.02
N THR A 120 -13.36 4.08 18.05
CA THR A 120 -13.88 4.50 19.37
C THR A 120 -12.86 4.43 20.49
N ALA A 121 -11.76 3.67 20.33
CA ALA A 121 -10.78 3.44 21.39
C ALA A 121 -9.91 4.68 21.70
N ASN A 122 -9.63 5.51 20.69
CA ASN A 122 -8.91 6.77 20.85
C ASN A 122 -9.69 7.90 20.16
N VAL A 123 -10.16 8.85 20.97
CA VAL A 123 -10.94 10.02 20.51
C VAL A 123 -10.20 11.35 20.74
N HIS A 124 -8.88 11.31 20.95
CA HIS A 124 -8.07 12.49 21.26
C HIS A 124 -7.69 13.32 20.01
N TYR A 125 -8.67 13.73 19.21
CA TYR A 125 -8.46 14.51 17.98
C TYR A 125 -7.83 15.91 18.21
N GLY A 126 -7.97 16.45 19.41
CA GLY A 126 -7.33 17.72 19.81
C GLY A 126 -5.90 17.59 20.32
N SER A 127 -5.35 16.37 20.41
CA SER A 127 -4.00 16.13 20.91
C SER A 127 -3.05 15.86 19.75
N LEU A 128 -1.89 16.53 19.73
CA LEU A 128 -0.84 16.23 18.75
C LEU A 128 -0.14 14.89 19.04
N SER A 129 0.16 14.60 20.32
CA SER A 129 0.88 13.39 20.72
C SER A 129 0.01 12.14 20.71
N ASN A 130 -1.28 12.28 21.02
CA ASN A 130 -2.22 11.17 21.13
C ASN A 130 -3.22 11.13 19.97
N PHE A 131 -2.94 11.84 18.88
CA PHE A 131 -3.83 11.91 17.72
C PHE A 131 -4.16 10.49 17.21
N PRO A 132 -5.42 10.17 16.89
CA PRO A 132 -5.84 8.82 16.50
C PRO A 132 -5.48 8.50 15.03
N PHE A 133 -4.19 8.36 14.72
CA PHE A 133 -3.69 8.09 13.36
C PHE A 133 -4.23 6.81 12.72
N GLN A 134 -4.65 5.81 13.51
CA GLN A 134 -5.22 4.56 12.98
C GLN A 134 -6.49 4.79 12.15
N VAL A 135 -7.30 5.80 12.50
CA VAL A 135 -8.51 6.16 11.74
C VAL A 135 -8.13 6.72 10.36
N LEU A 136 -7.09 7.55 10.30
CA LEU A 136 -6.57 8.09 9.02
C LEU A 136 -5.96 6.97 8.17
N GLY A 137 -5.15 6.10 8.78
CA GLY A 137 -4.55 4.94 8.12
C GLY A 137 -5.60 3.98 7.56
N PHE A 138 -6.72 3.77 8.27
CA PHE A 138 -7.85 3.01 7.74
C PHE A 138 -8.46 3.67 6.51
N GLY A 139 -8.68 5.00 6.54
CA GLY A 139 -9.15 5.77 5.39
C GLY A 139 -8.23 5.64 4.17
N ALA A 140 -6.92 5.75 4.38
CA ALA A 140 -5.92 5.52 3.34
C ALA A 140 -5.99 4.10 2.79
N LEU A 141 -6.13 3.09 3.65
CA LEU A 141 -6.23 1.69 3.24
C LEU A 141 -7.47 1.42 2.38
N VAL A 142 -8.62 2.03 2.71
CA VAL A 142 -9.84 1.94 1.88
C VAL A 142 -9.62 2.54 0.49
N ILE A 143 -8.96 3.70 0.40
CA ILE A 143 -8.63 4.31 -0.90
C ILE A 143 -7.71 3.39 -1.71
N LEU A 144 -6.63 2.89 -1.08
CA LEU A 144 -5.69 1.99 -1.72
C LEU A 144 -6.37 0.68 -2.18
N PHE A 145 -7.30 0.15 -1.39
CA PHE A 145 -8.12 -1.01 -1.75
C PHE A 145 -8.94 -0.74 -3.00
N LEU A 146 -9.69 0.37 -3.04
CA LEU A 146 -10.52 0.72 -4.19
C LEU A 146 -9.68 0.89 -5.46
N MET A 147 -8.52 1.54 -5.35
CA MET A 147 -7.59 1.68 -6.47
C MET A 147 -7.03 0.32 -6.92
N ALA A 148 -6.60 -0.53 -5.99
CA ALA A 148 -6.07 -1.85 -6.31
C ALA A 148 -7.13 -2.75 -6.99
N ALA A 149 -8.35 -2.78 -6.43
CA ALA A 149 -9.48 -3.53 -6.97
C ALA A 149 -9.86 -3.07 -8.39
N THR A 150 -9.75 -1.76 -8.66
CA THR A 150 -10.09 -1.13 -9.95
C THR A 150 -8.89 -0.90 -10.87
N SER A 151 -7.73 -1.49 -10.59
CA SER A 151 -6.51 -1.27 -11.37
C SER A 151 -6.50 -1.94 -12.75
N HIS A 152 -7.39 -2.92 -12.99
CA HIS A 152 -7.47 -3.70 -14.22
C HIS A 152 -8.15 -2.95 -15.38
N ASP A 153 -7.80 -3.27 -16.63
CA ASP A 153 -8.38 -2.64 -17.82
C ASP A 153 -9.90 -2.89 -17.96
N PHE A 154 -10.41 -3.96 -17.35
CA PHE A 154 -11.84 -4.18 -17.16
C PHE A 154 -12.52 -2.96 -16.53
N TRP A 155 -12.00 -2.47 -15.40
CA TRP A 155 -12.60 -1.35 -14.68
C TRP A 155 -12.41 -0.03 -15.41
N LEU A 156 -11.28 0.18 -16.09
CA LEU A 156 -11.09 1.35 -16.95
C LEU A 156 -12.16 1.41 -18.05
N LYS A 157 -12.49 0.27 -18.67
CA LYS A 157 -13.52 0.21 -19.72
C LYS A 157 -14.94 0.36 -19.17
N ASN A 158 -15.24 -0.20 -17.99
CA ASN A 158 -16.59 -0.16 -17.41
C ASN A 158 -16.92 1.16 -16.68
N LEU A 159 -15.95 1.75 -15.97
CA LEU A 159 -16.13 3.04 -15.28
C LEU A 159 -15.95 4.24 -16.22
N GLY A 160 -15.25 4.02 -17.33
CA GLY A 160 -14.85 5.07 -18.26
C GLY A 160 -13.61 5.85 -17.78
N PRO A 161 -12.88 6.50 -18.70
CA PRO A 161 -11.58 7.11 -18.40
C PRO A 161 -11.63 8.21 -17.32
N LYS A 162 -12.70 9.01 -17.30
CA LYS A 162 -12.84 10.14 -16.36
C LYS A 162 -13.00 9.63 -14.93
N ALA A 163 -13.98 8.77 -14.67
CA ALA A 163 -14.25 8.25 -13.33
C ALA A 163 -13.07 7.40 -12.81
N TRP A 164 -12.49 6.55 -13.66
CA TRP A 164 -11.32 5.76 -13.31
C TRP A 164 -10.12 6.63 -12.92
N LYS A 165 -9.85 7.69 -13.70
CA LYS A 165 -8.77 8.64 -13.39
C LYS A 165 -9.06 9.39 -12.09
N THR A 166 -10.29 9.88 -11.88
CA THR A 166 -10.67 10.55 -10.63
C THR A 166 -10.43 9.64 -9.43
N LEU A 167 -10.86 8.36 -9.49
CA LEU A 167 -10.61 7.38 -8.44
C LEU A 167 -9.11 7.21 -8.16
N HIS A 168 -8.29 7.10 -9.19
CA HIS A 168 -6.84 6.92 -9.02
C HIS A 168 -6.11 8.19 -8.58
N MET A 169 -6.71 9.38 -8.73
CA MET A 169 -6.17 10.63 -8.17
C MET A 169 -6.37 10.73 -6.65
N PHE A 170 -7.24 9.91 -6.04
CA PHE A 170 -7.33 9.84 -4.58
C PHE A 170 -6.07 9.29 -3.92
N VAL A 171 -5.10 8.78 -4.69
CA VAL A 171 -3.76 8.42 -4.18
C VAL A 171 -3.09 9.58 -3.42
N TYR A 172 -3.32 10.83 -3.84
CA TYR A 172 -2.76 12.00 -3.15
C TYR A 172 -3.44 12.25 -1.81
N LEU A 173 -4.75 11.98 -1.71
CA LEU A 173 -5.46 12.02 -0.43
C LEU A 173 -4.99 10.88 0.47
N ALA A 174 -4.87 9.66 -0.06
CA ALA A 174 -4.33 8.52 0.70
C ALA A 174 -2.93 8.81 1.25
N TYR A 175 -2.06 9.42 0.44
CA TYR A 175 -0.74 9.83 0.88
C TYR A 175 -0.81 10.90 1.99
N GLY A 176 -1.70 11.88 1.89
CA GLY A 176 -1.86 12.91 2.93
C GLY A 176 -2.52 12.41 4.23
N LEU A 177 -3.12 11.22 4.23
CA LEU A 177 -3.67 10.57 5.42
C LEU A 177 -2.63 9.73 6.19
N LEU A 178 -1.46 9.46 5.59
CA LEU A 178 -0.38 8.66 6.16
C LEU A 178 0.71 9.55 6.76
#